data_AF-A0A9Q0I1Z6-F1
#
_entry.id   AF-A0A9Q0I1Z6-F1
#
_cell.length_a   1.000
_cell.length_b   1.000
_cell.length_c   1.000
_cell.angle_alpha   90.00
_cell.angle_beta   90.00
_cell.angle_gamma   90.00
#
_symmetry.space_group_name_H-M   'P 1'
#
loop_
_entity.id
_entity.type
_entity.pdbx_description
1 polymer ?
#
loop_
_entity_poly.entity_id
_entity_poly.type
_entity_poly.pdbx_seq_one_letter_code
_entity_poly.pdbx_strand_id
1 'polypeptide(L)'
;MGSLQNGRAPGMDGFPVDFYKSLWSEIGQDLLEVLNDSLQTGRLPLSCRKAVITLLPKKGDLQQLKYWRPVSLLCMDYKILSKALALMLREVMVSVEHPDQTYCVPGRLISDNVTQIRDILDLSSSLAIETGLISIDQE
;
A
#
# COMPACT_ATOMS: atom_id res chain seq x y z
N MET A 1 4.05 4.06 15.65
CA MET A 1 2.92 3.13 15.93
C MET A 1 1.52 3.71 15.71
N GLY A 2 1.25 4.99 15.99
CA GLY A 2 -0.11 5.55 15.95
C GLY A 2 -0.88 5.41 14.63
N SER A 3 -0.20 5.30 13.48
CA SER A 3 -0.83 5.18 12.16
C SER A 3 -1.35 3.77 11.82
N LEU A 4 -0.96 2.74 12.57
CA LEU A 4 -1.42 1.37 12.33
C LEU A 4 -2.75 1.15 13.05
N GLN A 5 -3.75 0.60 12.36
CA GLN A 5 -5.11 0.47 12.89
C GLN A 5 -5.29 -0.81 13.71
N ASN A 6 -5.95 -0.69 14.87
CA ASN A 6 -6.29 -1.80 15.77
C ASN A 6 -7.30 -2.77 15.16
N GLY A 7 -7.44 -3.96 15.75
CA GLY A 7 -8.47 -4.93 15.36
C GLY A 7 -8.23 -5.58 14.00
N ARG A 8 -6.97 -5.58 13.54
CA ARG A 8 -6.55 -6.26 12.31
C ARG A 8 -6.07 -7.67 12.63
N ALA A 9 -6.39 -8.61 11.75
CA ALA A 9 -5.97 -10.01 11.90
C ALA A 9 -4.43 -10.12 11.93
N PRO A 10 -3.87 -10.94 12.83
CA PRO A 10 -2.44 -11.17 12.92
C PRO A 10 -1.93 -12.05 11.77
N GLY A 11 -0.61 -12.22 11.69
CA GLY A 11 0.00 -13.24 10.84
C GLY A 11 -0.09 -14.63 11.49
N MET A 12 0.74 -15.56 10.99
CA MET A 12 0.84 -16.92 11.53
C MET A 12 1.29 -16.99 13.00
N ASP A 13 1.97 -15.96 13.48
CA ASP A 13 2.50 -15.83 14.83
C ASP A 13 1.45 -15.42 15.86
N GLY A 14 0.28 -14.96 15.42
CA GLY A 14 -0.83 -14.59 16.29
C GLY A 14 -0.67 -13.24 16.98
N PHE A 15 0.37 -12.45 16.70
CA PHE A 15 0.58 -11.15 17.33
C PHE A 15 -0.07 -10.00 16.52
N PRO A 16 -1.18 -9.40 17.00
CA PRO A 16 -1.82 -8.28 16.32
C PRO A 16 -1.10 -6.96 16.64
N VAL A 17 -1.44 -5.88 15.94
CA VAL A 17 -0.89 -4.55 16.24
C VAL A 17 -1.16 -4.10 17.69
N ASP A 18 -2.29 -4.51 18.26
CA ASP A 18 -2.70 -4.18 19.62
C ASP A 18 -1.69 -4.68 20.66
N PHE A 19 -1.06 -5.83 20.41
CA PHE A 19 0.03 -6.37 21.22
C PHE A 19 1.23 -5.42 21.22
N TYR A 20 1.69 -5.02 20.03
CA TYR A 20 2.85 -4.12 19.91
C TYR A 20 2.58 -2.72 20.47
N LYS A 21 1.35 -2.21 20.34
CA LYS A 21 1.00 -0.92 20.92
C LYS A 21 1.01 -0.96 22.44
N SER A 22 0.57 -2.07 23.03
CA SER A 22 0.46 -2.23 24.47
C SER A 22 1.83 -2.46 25.14
N LEU A 23 2.71 -3.20 24.46
CA LEU A 23 4.00 -3.64 25.01
C LEU A 23 5.20 -2.97 24.33
N TRP A 24 4.98 -1.85 23.61
CA TRP A 24 6.04 -1.20 22.83
C TRP A 24 7.28 -0.85 23.66
N SER A 25 7.05 -0.45 24.93
CA SER A 25 8.10 -0.15 25.90
C SER A 25 9.01 -1.33 26.19
N GLU A 26 8.49 -2.55 26.14
CA GLU A 26 9.27 -3.76 26.41
C GLU A 26 9.91 -4.33 25.14
N ILE A 27 9.14 -4.45 24.04
CA ILE A 27 9.57 -5.22 22.86
C ILE A 27 10.14 -4.37 21.72
N GLY A 28 10.00 -3.05 21.79
CA GLY A 28 10.36 -2.16 20.68
C GLY A 28 11.85 -2.20 20.34
N GLN A 29 12.70 -2.35 21.36
CA GLN A 29 14.15 -2.46 21.20
C GLN A 29 14.54 -3.80 20.56
N ASP A 30 13.96 -4.90 21.04
CA ASP A 30 14.22 -6.23 20.48
C ASP A 30 13.81 -6.30 18.99
N LEU A 31 12.65 -5.70 18.63
CA LEU A 31 12.22 -5.62 17.25
C LEU A 31 13.22 -4.83 16.39
N LEU A 32 13.74 -3.71 16.90
CA LEU A 32 14.74 -2.91 16.19
C LEU A 32 16.02 -3.71 15.93
N GLU A 33 16.49 -4.48 16.91
CA GLU A 33 17.67 -5.34 16.78
C GLU A 33 17.47 -6.40 15.70
N VAL A 34 16.31 -7.06 15.68
CA VAL A 34 15.94 -8.03 14.64
C VAL A 34 15.92 -7.40 13.24
N LEU A 35 15.37 -6.18 13.12
CA LEU A 35 15.31 -5.47 11.84
C LEU A 35 16.69 -5.00 11.37
N ASN A 36 17.56 -4.60 12.28
CA ASN A 36 18.95 -4.23 11.97
C ASN A 36 19.77 -5.45 11.52
N ASP A 37 19.63 -6.59 12.20
CA ASP A 37 20.25 -7.85 11.75
C ASP A 37 19.76 -8.22 10.34
N SER A 38 18.46 -8.06 10.08
CA SER A 38 17.89 -8.32 8.75
C SER A 38 18.48 -7.42 7.67
N LEU A 39 18.76 -6.16 8.00
CA LEU A 39 19.41 -5.21 7.09
C LEU A 39 20.88 -5.59 6.84
N GLN A 40 21.62 -5.96 7.88
CA GLN A 40 23.02 -6.35 7.77
C GLN A 40 23.21 -7.67 6.99
N THR A 41 22.35 -8.65 7.24
CA THR A 41 22.39 -9.96 6.58
C THR A 41 21.70 -9.98 5.22
N GLY A 42 20.90 -8.95 4.91
CA GLY A 42 20.08 -8.89 3.70
C GLY A 42 18.91 -9.88 3.69
N ARG A 43 18.51 -10.41 4.87
CA ARG A 43 17.49 -11.46 4.96
C ARG A 43 16.53 -11.21 6.11
N LEU A 44 15.24 -11.15 5.79
CA LEU A 44 14.17 -11.04 6.79
C LEU A 44 14.04 -12.31 7.65
N PRO A 45 13.51 -12.20 8.88
CA PRO A 45 13.23 -13.34 9.73
C PRO A 45 12.27 -14.33 9.04
N LEU A 46 12.28 -15.59 9.46
CA LEU A 46 11.43 -16.61 8.83
C LEU A 46 9.93 -16.26 8.98
N SER A 47 9.52 -15.67 10.10
CA SER A 47 8.14 -15.19 10.33
C SER A 47 7.71 -14.14 9.31
N CYS A 48 8.60 -13.21 8.96
CA CYS A 48 8.38 -12.17 7.96
C CYS A 48 8.35 -12.68 6.51
N ARG A 49 8.78 -13.93 6.28
CA ARG A 49 8.82 -14.57 4.95
C ARG A 49 7.71 -15.60 4.75
N LYS A 50 6.77 -15.69 5.68
CA LYS A 50 5.59 -16.56 5.60
C LYS A 50 4.32 -15.73 5.69
N ALA A 51 3.26 -16.23 5.07
CA ALA A 51 1.93 -15.62 5.12
C ALA A 51 0.85 -16.70 5.16
N VAL A 52 -0.27 -16.40 5.81
CA VAL A 52 -1.50 -17.17 5.63
C VAL A 52 -2.26 -16.57 4.46
N ILE A 53 -2.56 -17.37 3.43
CA ILE A 53 -3.43 -16.92 2.34
C ILE A 53 -4.87 -17.23 2.73
N THR A 54 -5.72 -16.20 2.71
CA THR A 54 -7.17 -16.33 2.89
C THR A 54 -7.90 -15.77 1.68
N LEU A 55 -9.10 -16.27 1.39
CA LEU A 55 -9.91 -15.83 0.26
C LEU A 55 -11.02 -14.91 0.74
N LEU A 56 -11.10 -13.71 0.17
CA LEU A 56 -12.22 -12.79 0.36
C LEU A 56 -13.19 -12.87 -0.83
N PRO A 57 -14.51 -12.90 -0.60
CA PRO A 57 -15.47 -12.92 -1.69
C PRO A 57 -15.49 -11.59 -2.46
N LYS A 58 -15.56 -11.66 -3.79
CA LYS A 58 -15.90 -10.55 -4.68
C LYS A 58 -17.36 -10.67 -5.11
N LYS A 59 -17.91 -9.61 -5.73
CA LYS A 59 -19.24 -9.66 -6.35
C LYS A 59 -19.24 -10.66 -7.52
N GLY A 60 -20.14 -11.63 -7.50
CA GLY A 60 -20.33 -12.62 -8.57
C GLY A 60 -20.67 -14.00 -8.04
N ASP A 61 -20.51 -15.02 -8.88
CA ASP A 61 -20.79 -16.42 -8.54
C ASP A 61 -19.64 -17.03 -7.72
N LEU A 62 -19.86 -17.23 -6.42
CA LEU A 62 -18.83 -17.74 -5.51
C LEU A 62 -18.45 -19.21 -5.77
N GLN A 63 -19.13 -19.92 -6.66
CA GLN A 63 -18.69 -21.23 -7.15
C GLN A 63 -17.48 -21.12 -8.09
N GLN A 64 -17.18 -19.94 -8.64
CA GLN A 64 -16.06 -19.71 -9.55
C GLN A 64 -14.91 -18.97 -8.85
N LEU A 65 -13.69 -19.52 -8.95
CA LEU A 65 -12.48 -18.97 -8.30
C LEU A 65 -12.14 -17.52 -8.66
N LYS A 66 -12.49 -17.05 -9.87
CA LYS A 66 -12.24 -15.66 -10.32
C LYS A 66 -12.95 -14.60 -9.46
N TYR A 67 -14.03 -14.98 -8.77
CA TYR A 67 -14.77 -14.12 -7.84
C TYR A 67 -14.25 -14.22 -6.40
N TRP A 68 -13.07 -14.79 -6.19
CA TRP A 68 -12.36 -14.75 -4.92
C TRP A 68 -11.10 -13.88 -5.05
N ARG A 69 -10.79 -13.11 -3.99
CA ARG A 69 -9.56 -12.33 -3.88
C ARG A 69 -8.64 -13.01 -2.86
N PRO A 70 -7.48 -13.53 -3.27
CA PRO A 70 -6.48 -13.98 -2.30
C PRO A 70 -5.92 -12.77 -1.55
N VAL A 71 -5.81 -12.90 -0.23
CA VAL A 71 -5.20 -11.93 0.66
C VAL A 71 -4.19 -12.63 1.56
N SER A 72 -2.96 -12.11 1.56
CA SER A 72 -1.88 -12.62 2.40
C SER A 72 -1.87 -11.91 3.76
N LEU A 73 -2.07 -12.67 4.83
CA LEU A 73 -1.90 -12.21 6.21
C LEU A 73 -0.43 -12.38 6.62
N LEU A 74 0.30 -11.28 6.54
CA LEU A 74 1.69 -11.16 6.98
C LEU A 74 1.77 -10.86 8.48
N CYS A 75 2.88 -11.27 9.11
CA CYS A 75 3.17 -10.90 10.50
C CYS A 75 3.24 -9.39 10.70
N MET A 76 3.13 -8.96 11.95
CA MET A 76 3.08 -7.54 12.28
C MET A 76 4.47 -6.88 12.15
N ASP A 77 5.56 -7.58 12.45
CA ASP A 77 6.94 -7.11 12.25
C ASP A 77 7.16 -6.59 10.82
N TYR A 78 6.76 -7.40 9.83
CA TYR A 78 6.86 -7.04 8.41
C TYR A 78 6.06 -5.76 8.11
N LYS A 79 4.85 -5.66 8.63
CA LYS A 79 3.97 -4.49 8.43
C LYS A 79 4.53 -3.24 9.11
N ILE A 80 5.18 -3.37 10.27
CA ILE A 80 5.87 -2.27 10.96
C ILE A 80 7.04 -1.78 10.12
N LEU A 81 7.91 -2.69 9.66
CA LEU A 81 9.04 -2.36 8.79
C LEU A 81 8.58 -1.69 7.50
N SER A 82 7.60 -2.29 6.80
CA SER A 82 7.03 -1.74 5.57
C SER A 82 6.46 -0.34 5.78
N LYS A 83 5.78 -0.10 6.91
CA LYS A 83 5.27 1.23 7.25
C LYS A 83 6.39 2.23 7.53
N ALA A 84 7.45 1.83 8.23
CA ALA A 84 8.61 2.70 8.47
C ALA A 84 9.27 3.11 7.15
N LEU A 85 9.53 2.14 6.26
CA LEU A 85 10.09 2.40 4.93
C LEU A 85 9.18 3.30 4.09
N ALA A 86 7.86 3.07 4.10
CA ALA A 86 6.91 3.90 3.37
C ALA A 86 6.90 5.36 3.88
N LEU A 87 7.07 5.56 5.20
CA LEU A 87 7.17 6.91 5.76
C LEU A 87 8.45 7.61 5.32
N MET A 88 9.58 6.90 5.27
CA MET A 88 10.85 7.44 4.76
C MET A 88 10.74 7.80 3.27
N LEU A 89 10.22 6.89 2.45
CA LEU A 89 10.07 7.13 1.01
C LEU A 89 9.16 8.33 0.72
N ARG A 90 8.10 8.50 1.50
CA ARG A 90 7.15 9.61 1.34
C ARG A 90 7.82 10.99 1.38
N GLU A 91 8.91 11.15 2.13
CA GLU A 91 9.64 12.42 2.20
C GLU A 91 10.31 12.79 0.86
N VAL A 92 10.66 11.79 0.06
CA VAL A 92 11.29 11.97 -1.26
C VAL A 92 10.27 11.91 -2.38
N MET A 93 9.16 11.17 -2.22
CA MET A 93 8.14 11.01 -3.26
C MET A 93 7.63 12.34 -3.83
N VAL A 94 7.52 13.38 -3.00
CA VAL A 94 7.06 14.72 -3.41
C VAL A 94 7.93 15.33 -4.52
N SER A 95 9.21 14.97 -4.62
CA SER A 95 10.10 15.48 -5.67
C SER A 95 10.04 14.67 -6.98
N VAL A 96 9.41 13.49 -6.96
CA VAL A 96 9.36 12.55 -8.10
C VAL A 96 7.96 12.46 -8.70
N GLU A 97 6.92 12.82 -7.95
CA GLU A 97 5.52 12.81 -8.40
C GLU A 97 5.26 13.86 -9.49
N HIS A 98 4.84 13.39 -10.68
CA HIS A 98 4.38 14.29 -11.74
C HIS A 98 3.12 15.06 -11.29
N PRO A 99 2.92 16.32 -11.71
CA PRO A 99 1.71 17.08 -11.36
C PRO A 99 0.39 16.37 -11.70
N ASP A 100 0.38 15.61 -12.80
CA ASP A 100 -0.80 14.91 -13.30
C ASP A 100 -1.00 13.52 -12.65
N GLN A 101 -0.07 13.06 -11.80
CA GLN A 101 -0.21 11.78 -11.10
C GLN A 101 -1.19 11.91 -9.94
N THR A 102 -2.42 11.46 -10.09
CA THR A 102 -3.43 11.57 -9.02
C THR A 102 -3.50 10.35 -8.10
N TYR A 103 -3.09 9.18 -8.59
CA TYR A 103 -3.24 7.93 -7.84
C TYR A 103 -2.29 7.86 -6.63
N CYS A 104 -2.87 7.56 -5.46
CA CYS A 104 -2.17 7.45 -4.18
C CYS A 104 -1.42 8.72 -3.69
N VAL A 105 -1.69 9.89 -4.27
CA VAL A 105 -1.07 11.15 -3.83
C VAL A 105 -1.99 11.89 -2.85
N PRO A 106 -1.52 12.23 -1.63
CA PRO A 106 -2.33 12.97 -0.66
C PRO A 106 -2.83 14.31 -1.22
N GLY A 107 -4.13 14.56 -1.06
CA GLY A 107 -4.76 15.81 -1.52
C GLY A 107 -5.19 15.83 -2.97
N ARG A 108 -4.90 14.77 -3.76
CA ARG A 108 -5.41 14.59 -5.12
C ARG A 108 -6.56 13.59 -5.12
N LEU A 109 -7.57 13.85 -5.94
CA LEU A 109 -8.80 13.08 -6.04
C LEU A 109 -8.91 12.41 -7.40
N ILE A 110 -9.66 11.31 -7.47
CA ILE A 110 -9.95 10.64 -8.75
C ILE A 110 -10.71 11.55 -9.73
N SER A 111 -11.48 12.51 -9.21
CA SER A 111 -12.18 13.53 -9.99
C SER A 111 -11.22 14.48 -10.72
N ASP A 112 -10.01 14.68 -10.20
CA ASP A 112 -9.04 15.59 -10.81
C ASP A 112 -8.63 15.10 -12.21
N ASN A 113 -8.54 13.78 -12.40
CA ASN A 113 -8.32 13.19 -13.74
C ASN A 113 -9.45 13.53 -14.73
N VAL A 114 -10.70 13.49 -14.25
CA VAL A 114 -11.88 13.75 -15.10
C VAL A 114 -11.89 15.21 -15.52
N THR A 115 -11.63 16.11 -14.57
CA THR A 115 -11.52 17.56 -14.85
C THR A 115 -10.37 17.83 -15.79
N GLN A 116 -9.20 17.24 -15.56
CA GLN A 116 -8.02 17.42 -16.42
C GLN A 116 -8.28 16.98 -17.87
N ILE A 117 -8.85 15.80 -18.09
CA ILE A 117 -9.20 15.31 -19.44
C ILE A 117 -10.18 16.27 -20.10
N ARG A 118 -11.21 16.71 -19.37
CA ARG A 118 -12.19 17.66 -19.89
C ARG A 118 -11.55 18.98 -20.31
N ASP A 119 -10.73 19.57 -19.44
CA ASP A 119 -10.10 20.86 -19.67
C ASP A 119 -9.17 20.81 -20.89
N ILE A 120 -8.44 19.71 -21.07
CA ILE A 120 -7.59 19.48 -22.27
C ILE A 120 -8.45 19.43 -23.53
N LEU A 121 -9.57 18.70 -23.52
CA LEU A 121 -10.47 18.59 -24.69
C LEU A 121 -11.13 19.94 -25.04
N ASP A 122 -11.58 20.68 -24.03
CA ASP A 122 -12.20 22.00 -24.20
C ASP A 122 -11.17 23.01 -24.75
N LEU A 123 -9.95 23.00 -24.21
CA LEU A 123 -8.85 23.87 -24.66
C LEU A 123 -8.44 23.55 -26.10
N SER A 124 -8.21 22.28 -26.42
CA SER A 124 -7.86 21.84 -27.78
C SER A 124 -8.90 22.27 -28.81
N SER A 125 -10.18 22.15 -28.46
CA SER A 125 -11.28 22.59 -29.32
C SER A 125 -11.25 24.10 -29.55
N SER A 126 -11.00 24.89 -28.49
CA SER A 126 -10.92 26.36 -28.59
C SER A 126 -9.73 26.85 -29.42
N LEU A 127 -8.63 26.10 -29.43
CA LEU A 127 -7.41 26.40 -30.17
C LEU A 127 -7.36 25.75 -31.57
N ALA A 128 -8.42 25.02 -31.95
CA ALA A 128 -8.48 24.24 -33.20
C ALA A 128 -7.28 23.27 -33.37
N ILE A 129 -6.84 22.65 -32.27
CA ILE A 129 -5.76 21.66 -32.25
C ILE A 129 -6.37 20.26 -32.39
N GLU A 130 -5.98 19.53 -33.43
CA GLU A 130 -6.35 18.11 -33.57
C GLU A 130 -5.82 17.31 -32.37
N THR A 131 -6.72 16.68 -31.63
CA THR A 131 -6.41 16.00 -30.37
C THR A 131 -7.04 14.61 -30.36
N GLY A 132 -6.30 13.62 -29.86
CA GLY A 132 -6.77 12.26 -29.64
C GLY A 132 -6.55 11.82 -28.19
N LEU A 133 -7.50 11.06 -27.64
CA LEU A 133 -7.39 10.44 -26.33
C LEU A 133 -7.03 8.97 -26.48
N ILE A 134 -5.94 8.54 -25.83
CA ILE A 134 -5.51 7.14 -25.82
C ILE A 134 -5.64 6.62 -24.39
N SER A 135 -6.46 5.59 -24.21
CA SER A 135 -6.57 4.85 -22.95
C SER A 135 -5.62 3.67 -22.98
N ILE A 136 -4.67 3.64 -22.06
CA ILE A 136 -3.70 2.56 -21.90
C ILE A 136 -3.94 1.94 -20.52
N ASP A 137 -3.97 0.61 -20.43
CA ASP A 137 -4.03 -0.11 -19.18
C ASP A 137 -2.70 -0.83 -18.92
N GLN A 138 -2.32 -0.94 -17.66
CA GLN A 138 -1.15 -1.71 -17.23
C GLN A 138 -1.67 -3.02 -16.62
N GLU A 139 -1.53 -4.13 -17.35
CA GLU A 139 -1.81 -5.47 -16.83
C GLU A 139 -0.85 -5.87 -15.68
#